data_AF-A0AAW2MBM0-F1
#
_entry.id   AF-A0AAW2MBM0-F1
#
_cell.length_a   1.000
_cell.length_b   1.000
_cell.length_c   1.000
_cell.angle_alpha   90.00
_cell.angle_beta   90.00
_cell.angle_gamma   90.00
#
_symmetry.space_group_name_H-M   'P 1'
#
loop_
_entity.id
_entity.type
_entity.pdbx_description
1 polymer ?
#
loop_
_entity_poly.entity_id
_entity_poly.type
_entity_poly.pdbx_seq_one_letter_code
_entity_poly.pdbx_strand_id
1 'polypeptide(L)'
;MLPEHVWSALTEASLLFQSICLTTLDVHKFHELENCVAIIMRNLEKIFLSTFFDSMEHLIVHFLYEARVGGPVQYRWMYPFERFLRELKKKMKNKTHVEASIVEAYIVEEISLFMSQYFEQDVHSKRSMPRTNDECTSSDVGI
;
A
#
# COMPACT_ATOMS: atom_id res chain seq x y z
N MET A 1 -27.61 -9.85 14.73
CA MET A 1 -27.24 -8.49 14.27
C MET A 1 -26.36 -7.85 15.33
N LEU A 2 -25.33 -7.09 14.96
CA LEU A 2 -24.51 -6.39 15.94
C LEU A 2 -25.32 -5.26 16.61
N PRO A 3 -24.99 -4.88 17.86
CA PRO A 3 -25.58 -3.70 18.50
C PRO A 3 -25.33 -2.43 17.68
N GLU A 4 -26.29 -1.52 17.67
CA GLU A 4 -26.27 -0.29 16.87
C GLU A 4 -25.03 0.58 17.17
N HIS A 5 -24.66 0.70 18.45
CA HIS A 5 -23.47 1.46 18.86
C HIS A 5 -22.16 0.87 18.32
N VAL A 6 -22.09 -0.46 18.15
CA VAL A 6 -20.90 -1.12 17.60
C VAL A 6 -20.79 -0.85 16.11
N TRP A 7 -21.90 -1.02 15.39
CA TRP A 7 -21.93 -0.80 13.95
C TRP A 7 -21.68 0.66 13.57
N SER A 8 -22.23 1.62 14.34
CA SER A 8 -21.98 3.04 14.13
C SER A 8 -20.50 3.39 14.25
N ALA A 9 -19.84 2.97 15.33
CA ALA A 9 -18.43 3.27 15.56
C ALA A 9 -17.52 2.64 14.49
N LEU A 10 -17.79 1.39 14.09
CA LEU A 10 -17.05 0.74 13.01
C LEU A 10 -17.24 1.44 11.66
N THR A 11 -18.45 1.93 11.40
CA THR A 11 -18.77 2.68 10.16
C THR A 11 -18.05 4.02 10.15
N GLU A 12 -18.09 4.78 11.25
CA GLU A 12 -17.35 6.04 11.41
C GLU A 12 -15.85 5.86 11.21
N ALA A 13 -15.26 4.82 11.81
CA ALA A 13 -13.86 4.48 11.64
C ALA A 13 -13.52 4.14 10.19
N SER A 14 -14.37 3.34 9.54
CA SER A 14 -14.18 2.94 8.14
C SER A 14 -14.24 4.14 7.19
N LEU A 15 -15.19 5.04 7.40
CA LEU A 15 -15.32 6.28 6.62
C LEU A 15 -14.14 7.23 6.83
N LEU A 16 -13.58 7.26 8.05
CA LEU A 16 -12.37 8.02 8.35
C LEU A 16 -11.18 7.47 7.56
N PHE A 17 -10.91 6.16 7.63
CA PHE A 17 -9.81 5.54 6.86
C PHE A 17 -10.01 5.66 5.37
N GLN A 18 -11.24 5.52 4.88
CA GLN A 18 -11.55 5.75 3.48
C GLN A 18 -11.18 7.18 3.07
N SER A 19 -11.58 8.17 3.87
CA SER A 19 -11.29 9.59 3.60
C SER A 19 -9.79 9.88 3.56
N ILE A 20 -9.01 9.24 4.44
CA ILE A 20 -7.54 9.33 4.49
C ILE A 20 -6.88 8.73 3.25
N CYS A 21 -7.40 7.60 2.75
CA CYS A 21 -6.84 6.87 1.62
C CYS A 21 -7.29 7.41 0.25
N LEU A 22 -8.11 8.46 0.21
CA LEU A 22 -8.52 9.07 -1.05
C LEU A 22 -7.36 9.75 -1.77
N THR A 23 -7.38 9.66 -3.09
CA THR A 23 -6.38 10.26 -3.98
C THR A 23 -6.44 11.79 -3.93
N THR A 24 -7.62 12.35 -3.67
CA THR A 24 -7.90 13.79 -3.57
C THR A 24 -8.32 14.13 -2.14
N LEU A 25 -7.65 15.12 -1.55
CA LEU A 25 -7.93 15.59 -0.20
C LEU A 25 -8.74 16.89 -0.24
N ASP A 26 -9.84 16.92 0.51
CA ASP A 26 -10.58 18.14 0.80
C ASP A 26 -10.16 18.68 2.18
N VAL A 27 -9.48 19.83 2.18
CA VAL A 27 -8.92 20.45 3.37
C VAL A 27 -10.00 20.79 4.41
N HIS A 28 -11.18 21.21 3.96
CA HIS A 28 -12.28 21.56 4.88
C HIS A 28 -12.81 20.32 5.59
N LYS A 29 -13.06 19.26 4.83
CA LYS A 29 -13.48 17.96 5.38
C LYS A 29 -12.44 17.40 6.37
N PHE A 30 -11.15 17.51 6.06
CA PHE A 30 -10.08 17.07 6.96
C PHE A 30 -10.03 17.87 8.25
N HIS A 31 -10.27 19.18 8.21
CA HIS A 31 -10.32 20.00 9.40
C HIS A 31 -11.49 19.61 10.34
N GLU A 32 -12.65 19.25 9.78
CA GLU A 32 -13.77 18.72 10.57
C GLU A 32 -13.44 17.34 11.16
N LEU A 33 -12.83 16.44 10.37
CA LEU A 33 -12.39 15.12 10.82
C LEU A 33 -11.35 15.19 11.93
N GLU A 34 -10.40 16.15 11.88
CA GLU A 34 -9.42 16.39 12.95
C GLU A 34 -10.09 16.69 14.29
N ASN A 35 -11.24 17.37 14.30
CA ASN A 35 -11.98 17.67 15.52
C ASN A 35 -12.82 16.45 16.00
N CYS A 36 -13.27 15.61 15.07
CA CYS A 36 -14.11 14.44 15.38
C CYS A 36 -13.32 13.16 15.68
N VAL A 37 -12.05 13.05 15.26
CA VAL A 37 -11.25 11.82 15.37
C VAL A 37 -11.12 11.31 16.80
N ALA A 38 -10.96 12.21 17.78
CA ALA A 38 -10.88 11.82 19.18
C ALA A 38 -12.18 11.16 19.67
N ILE A 39 -13.33 11.58 19.13
CA ILE A 39 -14.64 11.00 19.47
C ILE A 39 -14.77 9.61 18.84
N ILE A 40 -14.38 9.47 17.57
CA ILE A 40 -14.42 8.19 16.83
C ILE A 40 -13.51 7.16 17.51
N MET A 41 -12.29 7.56 17.87
CA MET A 41 -11.32 6.73 18.58
C MET A 41 -11.85 6.28 19.94
N ARG A 42 -12.39 7.22 20.73
CA ARG A 42 -13.05 6.91 22.01
C ARG A 42 -14.23 5.95 21.84
N ASN A 43 -15.00 6.06 20.77
CA ASN A 43 -16.12 5.17 20.51
C ASN A 43 -15.64 3.75 20.16
N LEU A 44 -14.53 3.62 19.44
CA LEU A 44 -13.88 2.32 19.21
C LEU A 44 -13.28 1.73 20.49
N GLU A 45 -12.65 2.54 21.34
CA GLU A 45 -12.08 2.09 22.64
C GLU A 45 -13.13 1.47 23.56
N LYS A 46 -14.39 1.91 23.47
CA LYS A 46 -15.49 1.33 24.26
C LYS A 46 -15.88 -0.08 23.79
N ILE A 47 -15.56 -0.43 22.55
CA ILE A 47 -15.97 -1.69 21.90
C ILE A 47 -14.84 -2.72 22.00
N PHE A 48 -13.61 -2.30 21.75
CA PHE A 48 -12.44 -3.18 21.79
C PHE A 48 -11.85 -3.24 23.20
N LEU A 49 -11.07 -4.30 23.49
CA LEU A 49 -10.33 -4.38 24.74
C LEU A 49 -9.25 -3.28 24.79
N SER A 50 -8.94 -2.79 25.98
CA SER A 50 -7.82 -1.86 26.18
C SER A 50 -6.47 -2.40 25.70
N THR A 51 -6.30 -3.72 25.65
CA THR A 51 -5.10 -4.37 25.09
C THR A 51 -4.97 -4.23 23.57
N PHE A 52 -6.06 -3.88 22.88
CA PHE A 52 -6.05 -3.60 21.44
C PHE A 52 -5.70 -2.14 21.14
N PHE A 53 -5.91 -1.23 22.10
CA PHE A 53 -5.56 0.18 21.96
C PHE A 53 -4.17 0.43 22.56
N ASP A 54 -3.15 0.21 21.75
CA ASP A 54 -1.79 0.64 22.04
C ASP A 54 -1.50 2.01 21.42
N SER A 55 -0.27 2.50 21.56
CA SER A 55 0.12 3.82 21.03
C SER A 55 -0.06 3.97 19.52
N MET A 56 -0.07 2.86 18.76
CA MET A 56 -0.16 2.82 17.31
C MET A 56 -1.57 3.18 16.83
N GLU A 57 -2.62 2.72 17.51
CA GLU A 57 -4.00 3.07 17.16
C GLU A 57 -4.22 4.57 17.32
N HIS A 58 -3.63 5.19 18.34
CA HIS A 58 -3.72 6.63 18.57
C HIS A 58 -3.02 7.48 17.51
N LEU A 59 -2.15 6.92 16.67
CA LEU A 59 -1.50 7.65 15.57
C LEU A 59 -2.51 8.18 14.55
N ILE A 60 -3.71 7.60 14.47
CA ILE A 60 -4.79 8.06 13.59
C ILE A 60 -5.11 9.55 13.82
N VAL A 61 -5.00 10.03 15.06
CA VAL A 61 -5.23 11.44 15.42
C VAL A 61 -4.20 12.35 14.73
N HIS A 62 -2.93 11.94 14.70
CA HIS A 62 -1.87 12.69 14.04
C HIS A 62 -1.92 12.54 12.51
N PHE A 63 -2.41 11.40 12.02
CA PHE A 63 -2.43 11.09 10.60
C PHE A 63 -3.30 12.06 9.80
N LEU A 64 -4.41 12.53 10.37
CA LEU A 64 -5.28 13.52 9.72
C LEU A 64 -4.57 14.86 9.53
N TYR A 65 -3.90 15.35 10.58
CA TYR A 65 -3.08 16.56 10.51
C TYR A 65 -1.96 16.42 9.47
N GLU A 66 -1.25 15.30 9.51
CA GLU A 66 -0.18 15.02 8.54
C GLU A 66 -0.68 14.90 7.11
N ALA A 67 -1.86 14.32 6.87
CA ALA A 67 -2.46 14.22 5.55
C ALA A 67 -2.89 15.61 5.05
N ARG A 68 -3.48 16.44 5.92
CA ARG A 68 -3.90 17.81 5.57
C ARG A 68 -2.71 18.68 5.18
N VAL A 69 -1.60 18.60 5.92
CA VAL A 69 -0.40 19.42 5.66
C VAL A 69 0.47 18.82 4.55
N GLY A 70 0.65 17.50 4.54
CA GLY A 70 1.57 16.80 3.66
C GLY A 70 0.96 16.27 2.36
N GLY A 71 -0.36 16.42 2.16
CA GLY A 71 -1.05 15.95 0.97
C GLY A 71 -1.38 14.45 0.99
N PRO A 72 -1.89 13.90 -0.13
CA PRO A 72 -2.44 12.55 -0.20
C PRO A 72 -1.46 11.48 0.25
N VAL A 73 -1.92 10.62 1.15
CA VAL A 73 -1.14 9.59 1.84
C VAL A 73 -0.52 8.57 0.87
N GLN A 74 -1.19 8.28 -0.24
CA GLN A 74 -0.74 7.36 -1.29
C GLN A 74 0.69 7.63 -1.80
N TYR A 75 1.14 8.90 -1.85
CA TYR A 75 2.47 9.26 -2.32
C TYR A 75 3.54 9.23 -1.23
N ARG A 76 3.12 9.13 0.03
CA ARG A 76 3.98 9.10 1.21
C ARG A 76 4.09 7.71 1.83
N TRP A 77 3.31 6.75 1.35
CA TRP A 77 3.47 5.35 1.75
C TRP A 77 4.84 4.83 1.30
N MET A 78 5.49 4.10 2.20
CA MET A 78 6.77 3.45 1.91
C MET A 78 6.60 2.25 0.97
N TYR A 79 5.43 1.62 0.99
CA TYR A 79 5.13 0.39 0.26
C TYR A 79 5.41 0.45 -1.27
N PRO A 80 4.99 1.48 -2.03
CA PRO A 80 5.34 1.58 -3.45
C PRO A 80 6.85 1.62 -3.72
N PHE A 81 7.61 2.33 -2.86
CA PHE A 81 9.06 2.42 -2.97
C PHE A 81 9.73 1.09 -2.66
N GLU A 82 9.34 0.43 -1.58
CA GLU A 82 9.85 -0.90 -1.22
C GLU A 82 9.54 -1.94 -2.29
N ARG A 83 8.33 -1.92 -2.86
CA ARG A 83 7.94 -2.80 -3.96
C ARG A 83 8.81 -2.58 -5.19
N PHE A 84 9.08 -1.32 -5.54
CA PHE A 84 9.97 -1.00 -6.65
C PHE A 84 11.42 -1.47 -6.38
N LEU A 85 11.95 -1.19 -5.19
CA LEU A 85 13.29 -1.63 -4.80
C LEU A 85 13.41 -3.16 -4.80
N ARG A 86 12.36 -3.88 -4.39
CA ARG A 86 12.31 -5.35 -4.46
C ARG A 86 12.45 -5.85 -5.91
N GLU A 87 11.77 -5.22 -6.87
CA GLU A 87 11.89 -5.59 -8.28
C GLU A 87 13.29 -5.29 -8.84
N LEU A 88 13.88 -4.14 -8.48
CA LEU A 88 15.27 -3.84 -8.84
C LEU A 88 16.23 -4.89 -8.26
N LYS A 89 16.04 -5.29 -7.00
CA LYS A 89 16.86 -6.31 -6.35
C LYS A 89 16.81 -7.66 -7.08
N LYS A 90 15.66 -8.05 -7.65
CA LYS A 90 15.55 -9.27 -8.48
C LYS A 90 16.37 -9.17 -9.78
N LYS A 91 16.56 -7.98 -10.32
CA LYS A 91 17.35 -7.70 -11.54
C LYS A 91 18.86 -7.68 -11.30
N MET A 92 19.30 -7.57 -10.04
CA MET A 92 20.71 -7.57 -9.66
C MET A 92 21.31 -8.99 -9.67
N LYS A 93 21.56 -9.53 -10.87
CA LYS A 93 22.20 -10.84 -11.09
C LYS A 93 23.73 -10.76 -10.90
N ASN A 94 24.35 -9.65 -11.27
CA ASN A 94 25.78 -9.42 -11.08
C ASN A 94 26.04 -8.38 -9.97
N LYS A 95 26.68 -8.81 -8.88
CA LYS A 95 27.02 -7.94 -7.74
C LYS A 95 28.24 -7.04 -7.97
N THR A 96 29.13 -7.38 -8.91
CA THR A 96 30.31 -6.55 -9.20
C THR A 96 29.96 -5.33 -10.06
N HIS A 97 28.91 -5.44 -10.87
CA HIS A 97 28.39 -4.37 -11.72
C HIS A 97 26.86 -4.30 -11.63
N VAL A 98 26.38 -3.81 -10.49
CA VAL A 98 24.95 -3.77 -10.15
C VAL A 98 24.12 -2.97 -11.17
N GLU A 99 24.60 -1.78 -11.54
CA GLU A 99 23.90 -0.91 -12.49
C GLU A 99 23.79 -1.55 -13.87
N ALA A 100 24.90 -2.10 -14.37
CA ALA A 100 24.92 -2.79 -15.66
C ALA A 100 23.97 -4.00 -15.68
N SER A 101 23.93 -4.78 -14.59
CA SER A 101 23.00 -5.91 -14.44
C SER A 101 21.53 -5.48 -14.47
N ILE A 102 21.20 -4.34 -13.86
CA ILE A 102 19.84 -3.81 -13.86
C ILE A 102 19.46 -3.33 -15.27
N VAL A 103 20.35 -2.60 -15.94
CA VAL A 103 20.13 -2.09 -17.31
C VAL A 103 19.93 -3.25 -18.29
N GLU A 104 20.77 -4.27 -18.23
CA GLU A 104 20.65 -5.47 -19.07
C GLU A 104 19.29 -6.15 -18.88
N ALA A 105 18.89 -6.40 -17.62
CA ALA A 105 17.60 -7.00 -17.31
C ALA A 105 16.41 -6.12 -17.76
N TYR A 106 16.55 -4.79 -17.68
CA TYR A 106 15.54 -3.85 -18.13
C TYR A 106 15.38 -3.88 -19.66
N ILE A 107 16.49 -3.89 -20.42
CA ILE A 107 16.45 -3.98 -21.89
C ILE A 107 15.76 -5.28 -22.33
N VAL A 108 16.11 -6.42 -21.73
CA VAL A 108 15.47 -7.71 -22.05
C VAL A 108 13.98 -7.69 -21.74
N GLU A 109 13.57 -7.07 -20.62
CA GLU A 109 12.16 -6.93 -20.25
C GLU A 109 11.38 -6.05 -21.24
N GLU A 110 11.92 -4.89 -21.63
CA GLU A 110 11.27 -3.99 -22.59
C GLU A 110 11.14 -4.63 -23.98
N ILE A 111 12.18 -5.31 -24.46
CA ILE A 111 12.12 -6.04 -25.73
C ILE A 111 11.06 -7.15 -25.65
N SER A 112 11.05 -7.94 -24.56
CA SER A 112 10.04 -8.98 -24.37
C SER A 112 8.61 -8.41 -24.34
N LEU A 113 8.41 -7.27 -23.65
CA LEU A 113 7.12 -6.59 -23.58
C LEU A 113 6.69 -6.05 -24.95
N PHE A 114 7.60 -5.41 -25.69
CA PHE A 114 7.33 -4.92 -27.05
C PHE A 114 6.96 -6.06 -27.99
N MET A 115 7.74 -7.14 -28.00
CA MET A 115 7.50 -8.30 -28.85
C MET A 115 6.17 -8.99 -28.51
N SER A 116 5.75 -9.00 -27.24
CA SER A 116 4.45 -9.57 -26.82
C SER A 116 3.23 -8.88 -27.46
N GLN A 117 3.38 -7.67 -28.00
CA GLN A 117 2.29 -6.97 -28.70
C GLN A 117 2.05 -7.53 -30.12
N TYR A 118 3.06 -8.17 -30.70
CA TYR A 118 3.03 -8.69 -32.07
C TYR A 118 2.77 -10.20 -32.13
N PHE A 119 2.91 -10.91 -31.02
CA PHE A 119 2.64 -12.35 -30.92
C PHE A 119 1.19 -12.62 -30.49
N GLU A 120 0.68 -13.80 -30.85
CA GLU A 120 -0.65 -14.28 -30.46
C GLU A 120 -0.77 -14.44 -28.93
N GLN A 121 -1.99 -14.30 -28.40
CA GLN A 121 -2.27 -14.30 -26.96
C GLN A 121 -1.88 -15.60 -26.24
N ASP A 122 -1.72 -16.70 -26.96
CA ASP A 122 -1.29 -18.00 -26.42
C ASP A 122 0.20 -18.04 -26.07
N VAL A 123 0.99 -17.03 -26.47
CA VAL A 123 2.40 -16.93 -26.08
C VAL A 123 2.50 -16.32 -24.68
N HIS A 124 2.93 -17.15 -23.72
CA HIS A 124 3.20 -16.70 -22.36
C HIS A 124 4.21 -15.54 -22.33
N SER A 125 3.72 -14.37 -21.95
CA SER A 125 4.51 -13.15 -21.77
C SER A 125 4.19 -12.54 -20.41
N LYS A 126 5.06 -11.66 -19.90
CA LYS A 126 4.80 -10.89 -18.67
C LYS A 126 3.47 -10.11 -18.70
N ARG A 127 2.96 -9.80 -19.90
CA ARG A 127 1.66 -9.14 -20.11
C ARG A 127 0.47 -10.10 -19.94
N SER A 128 0.62 -11.35 -20.37
CA SER A 128 -0.43 -12.39 -20.27
C SER A 128 -0.49 -13.04 -18.89
N MET A 129 0.56 -12.92 -18.08
CA MET A 129 0.58 -13.44 -16.73
C MET A 129 -0.23 -12.52 -15.80
N PRO A 130 -1.20 -13.04 -15.04
CA PRO A 130 -1.81 -12.27 -13.97
C PRO A 130 -0.72 -11.80 -13.01
N ARG A 131 -0.80 -10.54 -12.56
CA ARG A 131 0.06 -10.03 -11.50
C ARG A 131 -0.29 -10.78 -10.21
N THR A 132 0.31 -11.93 -9.97
CA THR A 132 0.14 -12.67 -8.72
C THR A 132 0.65 -11.78 -7.60
N ASN A 133 -0.23 -11.46 -6.64
CA ASN A 133 0.19 -10.84 -5.40
C ASN A 133 1.13 -11.83 -4.69
N ASP A 134 2.41 -11.48 -4.64
CA ASP A 134 3.46 -12.03 -3.80
C ASP A 134 3.43 -13.55 -3.55
N GLU A 135 3.84 -14.34 -4.54
CA GLU A 135 4.34 -15.69 -4.23
C GLU A 135 5.68 -15.56 -3.48
N CYS A 136 5.63 -16.00 -2.22
CA CYS A 136 6.77 -16.33 -1.40
C CYS A 136 7.49 -17.54 -2.02
N THR A 137 8.38 -17.32 -2.98
CA THR A 137 9.32 -18.37 -3.38
C THR A 137 10.43 -18.41 -2.34
N SER A 138 10.28 -19.33 -1.38
CA SER A 138 11.37 -19.84 -0.56
C SER A 138 12.56 -20.15 -1.47
N SER A 139 13.69 -19.55 -1.15
CA SER A 139 14.96 -19.87 -1.79
C SER A 139 15.32 -21.32 -1.45
N ASP A 140 15.01 -22.25 -2.34
CA ASP A 140 15.70 -23.54 -2.36
C ASP A 140 17.16 -23.27 -2.73
N VAL A 141 18.00 -23.43 -1.72
CA VAL A 141 19.46 -23.50 -1.84
C VAL A 141 19.77 -24.84 -2.45
N GLY A 142 20.19 -24.83 -3.72
CA GLY A 142 20.84 -25.95 -4.40
C GLY A 142 22.26 -25.56 -4.78
N ILE A 143 23.21 -25.81 -3.88
CA ILE A 143 24.54 -26.34 -4.20
C ILE A 143 24.71 -27.57 -3.31
#